data_AF-A0A7C2WUJ1-F1
#
_entry.id   AF-A0A7C2WUJ1-F1
#
_cell.length_a   1.000
_cell.length_b   1.000
_cell.length_c   1.000
_cell.angle_alpha   90.00
_cell.angle_beta   90.00
_cell.angle_gamma   90.00
#
_symmetry.space_group_name_H-M   'P 1'
#
loop_
_entity.id
_entity.type
_entity.pdbx_description
1 polymer ?
#
loop_
_entity_poly.entity_id
_entity_poly.type
_entity_poly.pdbx_seq_one_letter_code
_entity_poly.pdbx_strand_id
1 'polypeptide(L)'
;MFRMVLPSNAAGSFADGTAGKAVTLKGHIPQDVIEEIRSRSNIVELVSEYVTLKKAGKNYVGLCPFHQEKTPSFTVNPDKQICYCFGCGEGGNEISFLMKIQNISFPEAVRKLAARRGIVIPEERPAGGERRRDEERAGLIKVNRLAQGFFEKNMMSGKGKHAREYLAGRGISDSVVKTFALGYAPEGWRNLKE
;
A
#
# COMPACT_ATOMS: atom_id res chain seq x y z
N MET A 1 -60.83 -7.76 -10.06
CA MET A 1 -60.75 -6.49 -10.82
C MET A 1 -59.98 -5.50 -9.96
N PHE A 2 -58.71 -5.22 -10.26
CA PHE A 2 -58.26 -3.99 -10.96
C PHE A 2 -58.85 -2.73 -10.28
N ARG A 3 -58.11 -1.73 -9.77
CA ARG A 3 -56.82 -1.17 -10.21
C ARG A 3 -56.42 -0.09 -9.19
N MET A 4 -55.27 -0.21 -8.53
CA MET A 4 -54.71 0.91 -7.74
C MET A 4 -53.92 1.78 -8.72
N VAL A 5 -54.33 3.05 -8.87
CA VAL A 5 -53.70 4.03 -9.75
C VAL A 5 -52.67 4.82 -8.95
N LEU A 6 -51.39 4.64 -9.28
CA LEU A 6 -50.33 5.63 -9.04
C LEU A 6 -50.13 6.44 -10.33
N PRO A 7 -49.85 7.74 -10.22
CA PRO A 7 -48.71 8.33 -10.94
C PRO A 7 -47.97 9.32 -10.01
N SER A 8 -46.78 9.84 -10.23
CA SER A 8 -45.69 9.69 -11.20
C SER A 8 -44.52 10.42 -10.51
N ASN A 9 -43.36 9.79 -10.33
CA ASN A 9 -42.19 9.94 -11.19
C ASN A 9 -41.53 11.35 -11.11
N ALA A 10 -40.39 11.40 -10.42
CA ALA A 10 -39.31 12.36 -10.65
C ALA A 10 -37.98 11.64 -10.42
N ALA A 11 -37.65 10.74 -11.34
CA ALA A 11 -36.31 10.17 -11.46
C ALA A 11 -35.39 11.21 -12.10
N GLY A 12 -34.58 11.88 -11.27
CA GLY A 12 -33.42 12.63 -11.71
C GLY A 12 -32.25 11.68 -11.93
N SER A 13 -31.96 11.41 -13.19
CA SER A 13 -30.81 10.65 -13.66
C SER A 13 -29.49 11.40 -13.43
N PHE A 14 -28.60 10.83 -12.62
CA PHE A 14 -27.17 11.10 -12.73
C PHE A 14 -26.45 9.76 -12.85
N ALA A 15 -26.44 9.25 -14.08
CA ALA A 15 -25.39 8.38 -14.54
C ALA A 15 -24.24 9.28 -15.01
N ASP A 16 -23.11 9.25 -14.32
CA ASP A 16 -21.88 9.04 -15.06
C ASP A 16 -20.90 8.24 -14.22
N GLY A 17 -20.65 7.02 -14.70
CA GLY A 17 -19.77 6.06 -14.10
C GLY A 17 -18.35 6.31 -14.56
N THR A 18 -17.56 6.99 -13.76
CA THR A 18 -16.11 6.79 -13.76
C THR A 18 -15.75 5.94 -12.56
N ALA A 19 -15.76 4.62 -12.78
CA ALA A 19 -15.08 3.67 -11.92
C ALA A 19 -13.59 4.04 -11.91
N GLY A 20 -13.20 4.88 -10.96
CA GLY A 20 -11.81 5.21 -10.70
C GLY A 20 -11.08 3.93 -10.35
N LYS A 21 -10.33 3.39 -11.30
CA LYS A 21 -9.43 2.26 -11.05
C LYS A 21 -8.54 2.66 -9.88
N ALA A 22 -8.61 1.90 -8.79
CA ALA A 22 -7.68 2.04 -7.68
C ALA A 22 -6.29 1.64 -8.18
N VAL A 23 -5.49 2.63 -8.58
CA VAL A 23 -4.10 2.41 -8.98
C VAL A 23 -3.22 2.68 -7.77
N THR A 24 -2.51 1.64 -7.33
CA THR A 24 -1.49 1.71 -6.29
C THR A 24 -0.24 2.38 -6.85
N LEU A 25 -0.07 3.71 -6.69
CA LEU A 25 1.24 4.33 -6.95
C LEU A 25 2.22 3.85 -5.87
N LYS A 26 3.23 3.09 -6.28
CA LYS A 26 4.57 3.16 -5.69
C LYS A 26 5.37 4.20 -6.48
N GLY A 27 5.03 5.47 -6.30
CA GLY A 27 5.61 6.59 -7.07
C GLY A 27 5.82 7.80 -6.17
N HIS A 28 6.90 8.54 -6.45
CA HIS A 28 7.25 9.77 -5.78
C HIS A 28 6.15 10.81 -6.03
N ILE A 29 5.49 11.28 -4.99
CA ILE A 29 4.49 12.35 -5.12
C ILE A 29 5.25 13.67 -5.16
N PRO A 30 5.10 14.48 -6.23
CA PRO A 30 5.74 15.79 -6.31
C PRO A 30 5.40 16.66 -5.10
N GLN A 31 6.40 17.36 -4.57
CA GLN A 31 6.25 18.15 -3.34
C GLN A 31 5.26 19.32 -3.52
N ASP A 32 5.22 19.91 -4.71
CA ASP A 32 4.26 20.92 -5.15
C ASP A 32 2.81 20.40 -5.08
N VAL A 33 2.56 19.14 -5.45
CA VAL A 33 1.22 18.52 -5.34
C VAL A 33 0.82 18.36 -3.87
N ILE A 34 1.76 17.97 -3.00
CA ILE A 34 1.51 17.87 -1.55
C ILE A 34 1.17 19.24 -0.96
N GLU A 35 1.90 20.28 -1.38
CA GLU A 35 1.66 21.67 -0.96
C GLU A 35 0.34 22.21 -1.50
N GLU A 36 -0.02 21.92 -2.74
CA GLU A 36 -1.31 22.29 -3.32
C GLU A 36 -2.46 21.64 -2.53
N ILE A 37 -2.35 20.35 -2.23
CA ILE A 37 -3.34 19.64 -1.41
C ILE A 37 -3.46 20.28 -0.02
N ARG A 38 -2.35 20.59 0.64
CA ARG A 38 -2.34 21.29 1.94
C ARG A 38 -3.00 22.65 1.87
N SER A 39 -2.70 23.44 0.84
CA SER A 39 -3.25 24.79 0.68
C SER A 39 -4.76 24.81 0.45
N ARG A 40 -5.31 23.76 -0.18
CA ARG A 40 -6.74 23.63 -0.49
C ARG A 40 -7.50 22.78 0.52
N SER A 41 -6.82 22.16 1.46
CA SER A 41 -7.44 21.34 2.49
C SER A 41 -7.78 22.17 3.71
N ASN A 42 -8.96 21.92 4.26
CA ASN A 42 -9.39 22.46 5.54
C ASN A 42 -9.53 21.29 6.52
N ILE A 43 -8.64 21.23 7.50
CA ILE A 43 -8.63 20.14 8.47
C ILE A 43 -9.91 20.09 9.32
N VAL A 44 -10.56 21.24 9.57
CA VAL A 44 -11.80 21.29 10.35
C VAL A 44 -12.93 20.63 9.57
N GLU A 45 -13.06 20.91 8.27
CA GLU A 45 -14.03 20.24 7.39
C GLU A 45 -13.77 18.74 7.36
N LEU A 46 -12.52 18.33 7.13
CA LEU A 46 -12.16 16.93 7.02
C LEU A 46 -12.47 16.15 8.30
N VAL A 47 -12.09 16.68 9.46
CA VAL A 47 -12.35 16.02 10.75
C VAL A 47 -13.85 16.00 11.05
N SER A 48 -14.59 17.05 10.71
CA SER A 48 -16.03 17.15 10.97
C SER A 48 -16.85 16.08 10.24
N GLU A 49 -16.30 15.45 9.19
CA GLU A 49 -16.91 14.28 8.54
C GLU A 49 -16.91 13.02 9.43
N TYR A 50 -15.99 12.94 10.38
CA TYR A 50 -15.79 11.75 11.23
C TYR A 50 -16.15 12.00 12.70
N VAL A 51 -16.02 13.24 13.17
CA VAL A 51 -16.14 13.59 14.58
C VAL A 51 -16.99 14.84 14.73
N THR A 52 -17.97 14.79 15.63
CA THR A 52 -18.73 15.98 16.02
C THR A 52 -17.84 16.94 16.80
N LEU A 53 -17.49 18.06 16.18
CA LEU A 53 -16.68 19.11 16.78
C LEU A 53 -17.55 20.23 17.37
N LYS A 54 -17.14 20.75 18.54
CA LYS A 54 -17.70 21.94 19.18
C LYS A 54 -16.65 23.06 19.19
N LYS A 55 -17.06 24.28 18.91
CA LYS A 55 -16.15 25.43 18.93
C LYS A 55 -15.77 25.78 20.38
N ALA A 56 -14.47 25.90 20.64
CA ALA A 56 -13.90 26.30 21.93
C ALA A 56 -12.85 27.39 21.70
N GLY A 57 -13.28 28.65 21.77
CA GLY A 57 -12.44 29.81 21.44
C GLY A 57 -12.02 29.80 19.97
N LYS A 58 -10.70 29.74 19.73
CA LYS A 58 -10.12 29.66 18.38
C LYS A 58 -10.03 28.22 17.84
N ASN A 59 -10.15 27.22 18.71
CA ASN A 59 -10.02 25.81 18.34
C ASN A 59 -11.40 25.13 18.29
N TYR A 60 -11.41 23.91 17.79
CA TYR A 60 -12.55 23.01 17.83
C TYR A 60 -12.18 21.79 18.68
N VAL A 61 -13.12 21.29 19.47
CA VAL A 61 -12.87 20.19 20.41
C VAL A 61 -13.96 19.12 20.25
N GLY A 62 -13.58 17.85 20.31
CA GLY A 62 -14.47 16.70 20.21
C GLY A 62 -13.93 15.47 20.94
N LEU A 63 -14.67 14.36 20.85
CA LEU A 63 -14.19 13.06 21.32
C LEU A 63 -13.16 12.50 20.32
N CYS A 64 -12.09 11.92 20.83
CA CYS A 64 -11.08 11.31 19.97
C CYS A 64 -11.63 10.10 19.20
N PRO A 65 -11.42 10.00 17.89
CA PRO A 65 -11.82 8.83 17.11
C PRO A 65 -10.83 7.67 17.23
N PHE A 66 -9.64 7.90 17.78
CA PHE A 66 -8.54 6.92 17.83
C PHE A 66 -8.47 6.14 19.15
N HIS A 67 -9.17 6.59 20.19
CA HIS A 67 -9.25 5.88 21.46
C HIS A 67 -10.58 6.19 22.15
N GLN A 68 -11.00 5.32 23.05
CA GLN A 68 -12.28 5.46 23.73
C GLN A 68 -12.13 6.31 25.01
N GLU A 69 -12.70 7.51 24.99
CA GLU A 69 -12.72 8.44 26.12
C GLU A 69 -14.13 8.99 26.39
N LYS A 70 -14.39 9.42 27.63
CA LYS A 70 -15.66 10.06 28.01
C LYS A 70 -15.61 11.59 27.95
N THR A 71 -14.43 12.15 28.14
CA THR A 71 -14.17 13.59 28.10
C THR A 71 -13.54 13.97 26.77
N PRO A 72 -13.97 15.06 26.13
CA PRO A 72 -13.42 15.45 24.83
C PRO A 72 -11.98 15.95 24.98
N SER A 73 -11.01 15.22 24.44
CA SER A 73 -9.59 15.63 24.45
C SER A 73 -9.01 15.88 23.05
N PHE A 74 -9.79 15.64 21.99
CA PHE A 74 -9.37 15.85 20.61
C PHE A 74 -9.57 17.31 20.22
N THR A 75 -8.48 18.00 19.89
CA THR A 75 -8.48 19.43 19.53
C THR A 75 -8.03 19.62 18.09
N VAL A 76 -8.74 20.46 17.34
CA VAL A 76 -8.40 20.88 15.98
C VAL A 76 -8.15 22.38 15.98
N ASN A 77 -7.00 22.79 15.43
CA ASN A 77 -6.62 24.19 15.30
C ASN A 77 -6.71 24.61 13.82
N PRO A 78 -7.64 25.50 13.45
CA PRO A 78 -7.82 25.94 12.06
C PRO A 78 -6.65 26.80 11.56
N ASP A 79 -6.04 27.62 12.42
CA ASP A 79 -4.95 28.52 12.00
C ASP A 79 -3.67 27.74 11.65
N LYS A 80 -3.40 26.68 12.39
CA LYS A 80 -2.22 25.81 12.21
C LYS A 80 -2.48 24.62 11.28
N GLN A 81 -3.74 24.37 10.88
CA GLN A 81 -4.15 23.20 10.10
C GLN A 81 -3.68 21.86 10.71
N ILE A 82 -3.81 21.71 12.02
CA ILE A 82 -3.42 20.48 12.74
C ILE A 82 -4.51 20.01 13.72
N CYS A 83 -4.52 18.71 13.98
CA CYS A 83 -5.31 18.10 15.04
C CYS A 83 -4.41 17.36 16.02
N TYR A 84 -4.81 17.32 17.30
CA TYR A 84 -4.08 16.63 18.35
C TYR A 84 -5.01 16.18 19.46
N CYS A 85 -4.84 14.95 19.92
CA CYS A 85 -5.52 14.38 21.07
C CYS A 85 -4.63 14.44 22.30
N PHE A 86 -5.06 15.15 23.34
CA PHE A 86 -4.34 15.20 24.61
C PHE A 86 -4.44 13.92 25.44
N GLY A 87 -5.42 13.05 25.16
CA GLY A 87 -5.59 11.77 25.85
C GLY A 87 -4.64 10.67 25.38
N CYS A 88 -4.48 10.49 24.06
CA CYS A 88 -3.65 9.42 23.48
C CYS A 88 -2.38 9.90 22.77
N GLY A 89 -2.17 11.20 22.63
CA GLY A 89 -1.01 11.76 21.92
C GLY A 89 -1.09 11.70 20.38
N GLU A 90 -2.19 11.17 19.85
CA GLU A 90 -2.40 11.08 18.40
C GLU A 90 -2.66 12.47 17.82
N GLY A 91 -1.85 12.86 16.84
CA GLY A 91 -2.04 14.11 16.12
C GLY A 91 -1.37 14.10 14.76
N GLY A 92 -1.51 15.21 14.06
CA GLY A 92 -0.94 15.43 12.74
C GLY A 92 -1.76 16.42 11.92
N ASN A 93 -1.47 16.44 10.62
CA ASN A 93 -2.19 17.21 9.62
C ASN A 93 -3.32 16.39 8.99
N GLU A 94 -4.00 16.94 7.99
CA GLU A 94 -5.10 16.32 7.27
C GLU A 94 -4.72 14.97 6.64
N ILE A 95 -3.48 14.82 6.14
CA ILE A 95 -2.99 13.58 5.55
C ILE A 95 -2.80 12.53 6.65
N SER A 96 -2.09 12.87 7.72
CA SER A 96 -1.86 11.98 8.87
C SER A 96 -3.17 11.52 9.51
N PHE A 97 -4.14 12.43 9.64
CA PHE A 97 -5.47 12.11 10.15
C PHE A 97 -6.17 11.09 9.25
N LEU A 98 -6.19 11.31 7.92
CA LEU A 98 -6.84 10.42 6.97
C LEU A 98 -6.20 9.03 6.93
N MET A 99 -4.87 8.97 6.99
CA MET A 99 -4.11 7.73 7.07
C MET A 99 -4.55 6.89 8.27
N LYS A 100 -4.65 7.51 9.45
CA LYS A 100 -5.02 6.81 10.69
C LYS A 100 -6.49 6.40 10.70
N ILE A 101 -7.40 7.31 10.35
CA ILE A 101 -8.84 7.04 10.45
C ILE A 101 -9.34 6.02 9.44
N GLN A 102 -8.71 5.93 8.26
CA GLN A 102 -9.07 4.94 7.23
C GLN A 102 -8.10 3.75 7.17
N ASN A 103 -7.05 3.75 7.99
CA ASN A 103 -5.98 2.75 7.93
C ASN A 103 -5.40 2.56 6.50
N ILE A 104 -5.05 3.68 5.86
CA ILE A 104 -4.53 3.72 4.49
C ILE A 104 -3.10 4.25 4.46
N SER A 105 -2.38 3.89 3.41
CA SER A 105 -1.01 4.36 3.19
C SER A 105 -0.98 5.85 2.80
N PHE A 106 0.19 6.49 2.97
CA PHE A 106 0.39 7.90 2.59
C PHE A 106 -0.03 8.19 1.14
N PRO A 107 0.39 7.40 0.12
CA PRO A 107 0.00 7.67 -1.26
C PRO A 107 -1.51 7.55 -1.52
N GLU A 108 -2.19 6.66 -0.80
CA GLU A 108 -3.64 6.51 -0.89
C GLU A 108 -4.37 7.69 -0.24
N ALA A 109 -3.88 8.17 0.91
CA ALA A 109 -4.44 9.34 1.57
C ALA A 109 -4.32 10.60 0.71
N VAL A 110 -3.14 10.81 0.10
CA VAL A 110 -2.90 11.93 -0.81
C VAL A 110 -3.83 11.86 -2.03
N ARG A 111 -4.01 10.69 -2.66
CA ARG A 111 -4.98 10.52 -3.77
C ARG A 111 -6.41 10.83 -3.37
N LYS A 112 -6.84 10.37 -2.19
CA LYS A 112 -8.19 10.64 -1.71
C LYS A 112 -8.43 12.14 -1.48
N LEU A 113 -7.46 12.84 -0.91
CA LEU A 113 -7.54 14.29 -0.72
C LEU A 113 -7.50 15.05 -2.05
N ALA A 114 -6.63 14.64 -2.98
CA ALA A 114 -6.54 15.23 -4.30
C ALA A 114 -7.84 15.05 -5.11
N ALA A 115 -8.40 13.84 -5.12
CA ALA A 115 -9.65 13.54 -5.80
C ALA A 115 -10.82 14.39 -5.27
N ARG A 116 -10.90 14.60 -3.94
CA ARG A 116 -11.93 15.47 -3.32
C ARG A 116 -11.83 16.93 -3.76
N ARG A 117 -10.63 17.40 -4.08
CA ARG A 117 -10.36 18.80 -4.46
C ARG A 117 -10.14 18.99 -5.96
N GLY A 118 -10.38 17.94 -6.77
CA GLY A 118 -10.16 17.96 -8.21
C GLY A 118 -8.70 18.19 -8.63
N ILE A 119 -7.74 17.93 -7.73
CA ILE A 119 -6.31 18.07 -8.02
C ILE A 119 -5.89 16.82 -8.78
N VAL A 120 -5.43 17.01 -10.03
CA VAL A 120 -4.87 15.93 -10.83
C VAL A 120 -3.46 15.70 -10.33
N ILE A 121 -3.26 14.60 -9.60
CA ILE A 121 -1.90 14.12 -9.33
C ILE A 121 -1.38 13.60 -10.67
N PRO A 122 -0.26 14.13 -11.20
CA PRO A 122 0.36 13.56 -12.38
C PRO A 122 0.60 12.09 -12.12
N GLU A 123 -0.13 11.22 -12.82
CA GLU A 123 0.20 9.81 -12.81
C GLU A 123 1.57 9.72 -13.47
N GLU A 124 2.60 9.34 -12.70
CA GLU A 124 3.72 8.63 -13.28
C GLU A 124 3.14 7.36 -13.89
N ARG A 125 2.67 7.46 -15.13
CA ARG A 125 2.13 6.37 -15.91
C ARG A 125 3.24 5.32 -15.99
N PRO A 126 3.18 4.17 -15.32
CA PRO A 126 4.27 3.21 -15.37
C PRO A 126 4.05 2.30 -16.59
N ALA A 127 3.79 2.87 -17.78
CA ALA A 127 3.52 2.05 -18.97
C ALA A 127 4.81 1.45 -19.58
N GLY A 128 5.98 1.97 -19.23
CA GLY A 128 7.28 1.47 -19.74
C GLY A 128 8.27 1.01 -18.67
N GLY A 129 8.29 1.67 -17.50
CA GLY A 129 9.28 1.40 -16.45
C GLY A 129 8.98 0.16 -15.61
N GLU A 130 7.74 -0.05 -15.19
CA GLU A 130 7.33 -1.27 -14.47
C GLU A 130 7.38 -2.48 -15.37
N ARG A 131 6.85 -2.40 -16.60
CA ARG A 131 6.92 -3.53 -17.54
C ARG A 131 8.37 -3.96 -17.78
N ARG A 132 9.29 -3.01 -17.98
CA ARG A 132 10.72 -3.31 -18.12
C ARG A 132 11.32 -3.90 -16.84
N ARG A 133 10.99 -3.40 -15.65
CA ARG A 133 11.47 -3.94 -14.36
C ARG A 133 10.89 -5.32 -14.07
N ASP A 134 9.64 -5.57 -14.42
CA ASP A 134 8.97 -6.85 -14.27
C ASP A 134 9.51 -7.87 -15.27
N GLU A 135 9.75 -7.46 -16.52
CA GLU A 135 10.46 -8.26 -17.54
C GLU A 135 11.89 -8.59 -17.08
N GLU A 136 12.62 -7.62 -16.54
CA GLU A 136 13.97 -7.81 -15.98
C GLU A 136 13.95 -8.77 -14.78
N ARG A 137 13.03 -8.56 -13.84
CA ARG A 137 12.84 -9.43 -12.67
C ARG A 137 12.44 -10.85 -13.10
N ALA A 138 11.53 -10.99 -14.06
CA ALA A 138 11.13 -12.28 -14.61
C ALA A 138 12.32 -12.97 -15.29
N GLY A 139 13.15 -12.22 -16.01
CA GLY A 139 14.41 -12.69 -16.58
C GLY A 139 15.37 -13.22 -15.51
N LEU A 140 15.59 -12.47 -14.44
CA LEU A 140 16.46 -12.88 -13.32
C LEU A 140 15.93 -14.13 -12.61
N ILE A 141 14.62 -14.20 -12.35
CA ILE A 141 13.99 -15.39 -11.74
C ILE A 141 14.17 -16.62 -12.64
N LYS A 142 14.00 -16.45 -13.96
CA LYS A 142 14.19 -17.52 -14.94
C LYS A 142 15.64 -18.03 -14.92
N VAL A 143 16.62 -17.14 -14.96
CA VAL A 143 18.05 -17.50 -14.91
C VAL A 143 18.40 -18.18 -13.58
N ASN A 144 17.89 -17.68 -12.46
CA ASN A 144 18.10 -18.29 -11.14
C ASN A 144 17.52 -19.72 -11.09
N ARG A 145 16.32 -19.93 -11.63
CA ARG A 145 15.72 -21.26 -11.70
C ARG A 145 16.53 -22.23 -12.58
N LEU A 146 17.11 -21.76 -13.67
CA LEU A 146 18.04 -22.57 -14.48
C LEU A 146 19.29 -22.95 -13.68
N ALA A 147 19.86 -22.00 -12.94
CA ALA A 147 21.01 -22.24 -12.08
C ALA A 147 20.72 -23.24 -10.96
N GLN A 148 19.57 -23.10 -10.29
CA GLN A 148 19.09 -24.05 -9.30
C GLN A 148 19.03 -25.47 -9.88
N GLY A 149 18.39 -25.65 -11.04
CA GLY A 149 18.29 -26.95 -11.70
C GLY A 149 19.66 -27.54 -12.10
N PHE A 150 20.61 -26.72 -12.51
CA PHE A 150 21.98 -27.15 -12.80
C PHE A 150 22.67 -27.68 -11.53
N PHE A 151 22.60 -26.93 -10.42
CA PHE A 151 23.24 -27.34 -9.17
C PHE A 151 22.56 -28.55 -8.53
N GLU A 152 21.23 -28.67 -8.59
CA GLU A 152 20.52 -29.87 -8.16
C GLU A 152 20.95 -31.12 -8.95
N LYS A 153 21.09 -31.01 -10.28
CA LYS A 153 21.61 -32.12 -11.11
C LYS A 153 23.01 -32.53 -10.70
N ASN A 154 23.90 -31.56 -10.45
CA ASN A 154 25.24 -31.84 -9.96
C ASN A 154 25.22 -32.52 -8.59
N MET A 155 24.31 -32.11 -7.71
CA MET A 155 24.12 -32.71 -6.38
C MET A 155 23.75 -34.19 -6.48
N MET A 156 22.97 -34.60 -7.49
CA MET A 156 22.59 -36.00 -7.71
C MET A 156 23.60 -36.80 -8.55
N SER A 157 24.48 -36.11 -9.27
CA SER A 157 25.54 -36.74 -10.09
C SER A 157 26.69 -37.30 -9.24
N GLY A 158 27.66 -37.95 -9.91
CA GLY A 158 28.91 -38.37 -9.27
C GLY A 158 29.73 -37.20 -8.69
N LYS A 159 29.61 -35.99 -9.26
CA LYS A 159 30.31 -34.79 -8.77
C LYS A 159 29.86 -34.39 -7.36
N GLY A 160 28.58 -34.58 -7.04
CA GLY A 160 27.98 -34.23 -5.75
C GLY A 160 28.20 -35.25 -4.63
N LYS A 161 28.94 -36.35 -4.87
CA LYS A 161 29.10 -37.43 -3.88
C LYS A 161 29.61 -36.92 -2.53
N HIS A 162 30.67 -36.11 -2.57
CA HIS A 162 31.26 -35.54 -1.35
C HIS A 162 30.27 -34.64 -0.58
N ALA A 163 29.48 -33.84 -1.29
CA ALA A 163 28.47 -32.98 -0.68
C ALA A 163 27.34 -33.79 -0.02
N ARG A 164 26.88 -34.88 -0.65
CA ARG A 164 25.86 -35.77 -0.05
C ARG A 164 26.37 -36.46 1.21
N GLU A 165 27.61 -36.96 1.18
CA GLU A 165 28.25 -37.58 2.35
C GLU A 165 28.40 -36.57 3.51
N TYR A 166 28.80 -35.34 3.20
CA TYR A 166 28.88 -34.26 4.18
C TYR A 166 27.52 -33.94 4.82
N LEU A 167 26.47 -33.79 4.01
CA LEU A 167 25.12 -33.49 4.52
C LEU A 167 24.55 -34.66 5.34
N ALA A 168 24.78 -35.90 4.91
CA ALA A 168 24.39 -37.09 5.67
C ALA A 168 25.09 -37.14 7.04
N GLY A 169 26.38 -36.81 7.10
CA GLY A 169 27.13 -36.67 8.35
C GLY A 169 26.61 -35.56 9.27
N ARG A 170 25.87 -34.59 8.73
CA ARG A 170 25.16 -33.53 9.49
C ARG A 170 23.73 -33.89 9.86
N GLY A 171 23.27 -35.10 9.55
CA GLY A 171 21.90 -35.54 9.80
C GLY A 171 20.87 -34.95 8.83
N ILE A 172 21.30 -34.40 7.70
CA ILE A 172 20.40 -33.87 6.66
C ILE A 172 20.08 -35.01 5.70
N SER A 173 18.81 -35.44 5.70
CA SER A 173 18.34 -36.53 4.85
C SER A 173 18.16 -36.12 3.39
N ASP A 174 18.22 -37.09 2.49
CA ASP A 174 17.98 -36.89 1.05
C ASP A 174 16.59 -36.29 0.75
N SER A 175 15.60 -36.54 1.60
CA SER A 175 14.28 -35.92 1.51
C SER A 175 14.34 -34.41 1.72
N VAL A 176 15.15 -33.92 2.65
CA VAL A 176 15.36 -32.48 2.91
C VAL A 176 16.16 -31.86 1.76
N VAL A 177 17.20 -32.54 1.29
CA VAL A 177 17.99 -32.13 0.11
C VAL A 177 17.08 -31.88 -1.08
N LYS A 178 16.14 -32.80 -1.36
CA LYS A 178 15.20 -32.67 -2.47
C LYS A 178 14.13 -31.60 -2.25
N THR A 179 13.59 -31.50 -1.04
CA THR A 179 12.50 -30.55 -0.71
C THR A 179 12.99 -29.10 -0.80
N PHE A 180 14.20 -28.85 -0.32
CA PHE A 180 14.81 -27.51 -0.31
C PHE A 180 15.70 -27.25 -1.52
N ALA A 181 15.68 -28.14 -2.52
CA ALA A 181 16.43 -27.97 -3.76
C ALA A 181 17.92 -27.67 -3.53
N LEU A 182 18.54 -28.40 -2.59
CA LEU A 182 19.97 -28.21 -2.32
C LEU A 182 20.79 -28.67 -3.53
N GLY A 183 21.69 -27.79 -3.97
CA GLY A 183 22.53 -28.01 -5.13
C GLY A 183 24.02 -28.12 -4.78
N TYR A 184 24.81 -28.64 -5.72
CA TYR A 184 26.27 -28.71 -5.62
C TYR A 184 26.93 -27.91 -6.74
N ALA A 185 27.83 -27.01 -6.36
CA ALA A 185 28.66 -26.25 -7.29
C ALA A 185 30.02 -26.97 -7.47
N PRO A 186 30.29 -27.59 -8.63
CA PRO A 186 31.59 -28.19 -8.90
C PRO A 186 32.66 -27.10 -9.07
N GLU A 187 33.92 -27.43 -8.78
CA GLU A 187 35.05 -26.53 -8.97
C GLU A 187 35.12 -25.97 -10.39
N GLY A 188 35.30 -24.66 -10.50
CA GLY A 188 35.49 -23.95 -11.77
C GLY A 188 34.48 -22.82 -12.00
N TRP A 189 34.94 -21.77 -12.69
CA TRP A 189 34.20 -20.51 -12.87
C TRP A 189 33.19 -20.53 -14.02
N ARG A 190 33.22 -21.57 -14.88
CA ARG A 190 32.46 -21.62 -16.14
C ARG A 190 31.42 -22.74 -16.22
N ASN A 191 31.23 -23.48 -15.14
CA ASN A 191 30.41 -24.68 -15.13
C ASN A 191 28.91 -24.42 -15.41
N LEU A 192 28.41 -23.22 -15.09
CA LEU A 192 27.00 -22.85 -15.21
C LEU A 192 26.60 -22.30 -16.60
N LYS A 193 27.53 -22.23 -17.56
CA LYS A 193 27.29 -21.59 -18.86
C LYS A 193 26.61 -22.48 -19.92
N GLU A 194 26.39 -23.77 -19.62
CA GLU A 194 25.84 -24.78 -20.54
C GLU A 194 24.38 -25.13 -20.23
#